data_AF-A0A2J8SGU5-F1
#
_entry.id   AF-A0A2J8SGU5-F1
#
_cell.length_a   1.000
_cell.length_b   1.000
_cell.length_c   1.000
_cell.angle_alpha   90.00
_cell.angle_beta   90.00
_cell.angle_gamma   90.00
#
_symmetry.space_group_name_H-M   'P 1'
#
loop_
_entity.id
_entity.type
_entity.pdbx_description
1 polymer ?
#
loop_
_entity_poly.entity_id
_entity_poly.type
_entity_poly.pdbx_seq_one_letter_code
_entity_poly.pdbx_strand_id
1 'polypeptide(L)'
;MLEAHMHSYKGNDPLGEWERYIQWVEENFPENKEYLITLLEHLMKEFLDKKKYHNDPRFINYCLKFAEYNSDLHQFFEFLYNHGIGTLSSPLYIAWAGHLEAQGELQHASAVLQRGIQNQAEPRDFLQQQYRLF
;
A
#
# COMPACT_ATOMS: atom_id res chain seq x y z
N MET A 1 -21.58 7.75 10.35
CA MET A 1 -20.54 7.60 9.31
C MET A 1 -19.21 7.34 10.00
N LEU A 2 -18.28 6.60 9.38
CA LEU A 2 -16.98 6.22 9.96
C LEU A 2 -16.25 7.42 10.58
N GLU A 3 -16.23 8.58 9.92
CA GLU A 3 -15.55 9.79 10.40
C GLU A 3 -16.01 10.23 11.80
N ALA A 4 -17.33 10.22 12.06
CA ALA A 4 -17.88 10.54 13.38
C ALA A 4 -17.50 9.50 14.46
N HIS A 5 -17.40 8.22 14.08
CA HIS A 5 -16.91 7.15 14.97
C HIS A 5 -15.43 7.36 15.29
N MET A 6 -14.61 7.63 14.28
CA MET A 6 -13.17 7.85 14.42
C MET A 6 -12.84 9.07 15.30
N HIS A 7 -13.63 10.15 15.25
CA HIS A 7 -13.44 11.31 16.12
C HIS A 7 -13.59 11.01 17.63
N SER A 8 -14.36 9.99 17.99
CA SER A 8 -14.59 9.59 19.39
C SER A 8 -13.92 8.27 19.77
N TYR A 9 -13.23 7.64 18.82
CA TYR A 9 -12.60 6.34 19.01
C TYR A 9 -11.42 6.46 19.98
N LYS A 10 -11.47 5.66 21.07
CA LYS A 10 -10.43 5.59 22.10
C LYS A 10 -9.66 4.26 22.10
N GLY A 11 -9.90 3.40 21.10
CA GLY A 11 -9.21 2.13 21.00
C GLY A 11 -7.77 2.29 20.48
N ASN A 12 -6.99 1.23 20.63
CA ASN A 12 -5.55 1.26 20.31
C ASN A 12 -5.25 0.93 18.84
N ASP A 13 -6.23 0.40 18.09
CA ASP A 13 -6.09 -0.01 16.70
C ASP A 13 -7.11 0.68 15.77
N PRO A 14 -6.92 2.00 15.50
CA PRO A 14 -7.75 2.71 14.54
C PRO A 14 -7.76 2.05 13.15
N LEU A 15 -6.66 1.42 12.71
CA LEU A 15 -6.61 0.77 11.39
C LEU A 15 -7.63 -0.36 11.27
N GLY A 16 -7.83 -1.14 12.33
CA GLY A 16 -8.84 -2.19 12.37
C GLY A 16 -10.29 -1.70 12.21
N GLU A 17 -10.59 -0.46 12.64
CA GLU A 17 -11.92 0.13 12.42
C GLU A 17 -12.13 0.53 10.96
N TRP A 18 -11.08 1.08 10.33
CA TRP A 18 -11.07 1.37 8.90
C TRP A 18 -11.21 0.09 8.06
N GLU A 19 -10.48 -0.96 8.42
CA GLU A 19 -10.55 -2.29 7.76
C GLU A 19 -11.98 -2.82 7.70
N ARG A 20 -12.64 -2.87 8.87
CA ARG A 20 -14.02 -3.34 8.97
C ARG A 20 -14.97 -2.51 8.13
N TYR A 21 -14.77 -1.19 8.10
CA TYR A 21 -15.64 -0.32 7.34
C TYR A 21 -15.43 -0.47 5.83
N ILE A 22 -14.18 -0.54 5.36
CA ILE A 22 -13.87 -0.77 3.96
C ILE A 22 -14.42 -2.13 3.51
N GLN A 23 -14.20 -3.19 4.30
CA GLN A 23 -14.76 -4.52 4.00
C GLN A 23 -16.29 -4.48 3.90
N TRP A 24 -16.96 -3.82 4.85
CA TRP A 24 -18.41 -3.67 4.81
C TRP A 24 -18.87 -2.94 3.54
N VAL A 25 -18.15 -1.90 3.11
CA VAL A 25 -18.47 -1.19 1.86
C VAL A 25 -18.31 -2.08 0.64
N GLU A 26 -17.25 -2.87 0.56
CA GLU A 26 -17.04 -3.79 -0.56
C GLU A 26 -18.10 -4.89 -0.64
N GLU A 27 -18.53 -5.42 0.51
CA GLU A 27 -19.56 -6.45 0.59
C GLU A 27 -20.96 -5.91 0.24
N ASN A 28 -21.26 -4.66 0.61
CA ASN A 28 -22.61 -4.09 0.46
C ASN A 28 -22.77 -3.20 -0.78
N PHE A 29 -21.67 -2.67 -1.34
CA PHE A 29 -21.68 -1.76 -2.49
C PHE A 29 -20.59 -2.11 -3.52
N PRO A 30 -20.54 -3.34 -4.05
CA PRO A 30 -19.46 -3.81 -4.93
C PRO A 30 -19.31 -3.00 -6.23
N GLU A 31 -20.40 -2.42 -6.74
CA GLU A 31 -20.38 -1.59 -7.95
C GLU A 31 -19.93 -0.14 -7.70
N ASN A 32 -19.91 0.31 -6.43
CA ASN A 32 -19.62 1.70 -6.09
C ASN A 32 -18.12 1.93 -5.86
N LYS A 33 -17.34 1.80 -6.94
CA LYS A 33 -15.89 1.95 -6.92
C LYS A 33 -15.45 3.37 -6.51
N GLU A 34 -16.17 4.41 -6.91
CA GLU A 34 -15.84 5.80 -6.56
C GLU A 34 -15.87 6.03 -5.04
N TYR A 35 -16.85 5.43 -4.36
CA TYR A 35 -16.93 5.51 -2.92
C TYR A 35 -15.79 4.75 -2.22
N LEU A 36 -15.44 3.56 -2.71
CA LEU A 36 -14.29 2.80 -2.22
C LEU A 36 -12.98 3.58 -2.39
N ILE A 37 -12.75 4.18 -3.56
CA ILE A 37 -11.57 5.02 -3.85
C ILE A 37 -11.49 6.17 -2.84
N THR A 38 -12.60 6.87 -2.60
CA THR A 38 -12.66 7.98 -1.62
C THR A 38 -12.28 7.51 -0.21
N LEU A 39 -12.75 6.33 0.21
CA LEU A 39 -12.40 5.77 1.51
C LEU A 39 -10.92 5.38 1.61
N LEU A 40 -10.34 4.81 0.55
CA LEU A 40 -8.93 4.51 0.50
C LEU A 40 -8.07 5.79 0.56
N GLU A 41 -8.47 6.86 -0.12
CA GLU A 41 -7.81 8.17 -0.02
C GLU A 41 -7.83 8.73 1.41
N HIS A 42 -8.99 8.66 2.08
CA HIS A 42 -9.10 9.13 3.45
C HIS A 42 -8.27 8.27 4.42
N LEU A 43 -8.25 6.95 4.22
CA LEU A 43 -7.37 6.04 4.94
C LEU A 43 -5.91 6.43 4.75
N MET A 44 -5.46 6.65 3.52
CA MET A 44 -4.09 7.08 3.25
C MET A 44 -3.73 8.37 4.01
N LYS A 45 -4.59 9.38 3.95
CA LYS A 45 -4.39 10.66 4.67
C LYS A 45 -4.31 10.49 6.19
N GLU A 46 -5.19 9.65 6.75
CA GLU A 46 -5.25 9.42 8.21
C GLU A 46 -4.02 8.70 8.75
N PHE A 47 -3.39 7.84 7.94
CA PHE A 47 -2.27 6.99 8.36
C PHE A 47 -0.90 7.44 7.84
N LEU A 48 -0.85 8.44 6.95
CA LEU A 48 0.38 8.97 6.34
C LEU A 48 1.44 9.35 7.38
N ASP A 49 1.06 10.10 8.41
CA ASP A 49 1.99 10.59 9.44
C ASP A 49 2.16 9.62 10.63
N LYS A 50 1.38 8.53 10.66
CA LYS A 50 1.37 7.58 11.77
C LYS A 50 2.43 6.50 11.56
N LYS A 51 3.70 6.86 11.81
CA LYS A 51 4.90 6.02 11.60
C LYS A 51 4.79 4.56 12.09
N LYS A 52 4.03 4.31 13.17
CA LYS A 52 3.78 2.94 13.67
C LYS A 52 3.11 2.01 12.66
N TYR A 53 2.40 2.55 11.66
CA TYR A 53 1.73 1.81 10.61
C TYR A 53 2.51 1.75 9.30
N HIS A 54 3.63 2.47 9.18
CA HIS A 54 4.38 2.57 7.92
C HIS A 54 4.82 1.23 7.35
N ASN A 55 5.01 0.21 8.17
CA ASN A 55 5.30 -1.15 7.73
C ASN A 55 4.28 -2.16 8.25
N ASP A 56 3.09 -1.71 8.67
CA ASP A 56 1.98 -2.61 9.02
C ASP A 56 1.45 -3.27 7.73
N PRO A 57 1.46 -4.62 7.62
CA PRO A 57 1.03 -5.30 6.40
C PRO A 57 -0.38 -4.94 5.95
N ARG A 58 -1.28 -4.62 6.89
CA ARG A 58 -2.67 -4.24 6.60
C ARG A 58 -2.71 -2.91 5.87
N PHE A 59 -1.97 -1.92 6.38
CA PHE A 59 -1.88 -0.60 5.76
C PHE A 59 -1.27 -0.71 4.36
N ILE A 60 -0.18 -1.49 4.21
CA ILE A 60 0.45 -1.69 2.90
C ILE A 60 -0.51 -2.34 1.90
N ASN A 61 -1.31 -3.32 2.31
CA ASN A 61 -2.31 -3.91 1.44
C ASN A 61 -3.34 -2.87 0.93
N TYR A 62 -3.76 -1.92 1.76
CA TYR A 62 -4.62 -0.82 1.29
C TYR A 62 -3.90 0.18 0.40
N CYS A 63 -2.61 0.45 0.63
CA CYS A 63 -1.80 1.23 -0.30
C CYS A 63 -1.75 0.55 -1.67
N LEU A 64 -1.47 -0.76 -1.71
CA LEU A 64 -1.42 -1.55 -2.95
C LEU A 64 -2.77 -1.57 -3.67
N LYS A 65 -3.85 -1.74 -2.91
CA LYS A 65 -5.22 -1.69 -3.45
C LYS A 65 -5.54 -0.31 -4.02
N PHE A 66 -5.17 0.76 -3.32
CA PHE A 66 -5.37 2.12 -3.82
C PHE A 66 -4.56 2.36 -5.10
N ALA A 67 -3.38 1.76 -5.22
CA ALA A 67 -2.52 1.84 -6.41
C ALA A 67 -3.28 1.43 -7.69
N GLU A 68 -4.14 0.41 -7.64
CA GLU A 68 -4.94 -0.07 -8.78
C GLU A 68 -5.83 1.01 -9.42
N TYR A 69 -6.14 2.09 -8.68
CA TYR A 69 -6.97 3.21 -9.14
C TYR A 69 -6.17 4.46 -9.51
N ASN A 70 -4.85 4.45 -9.36
CA ASN A 70 -3.99 5.59 -9.66
C ASN A 70 -3.61 5.63 -11.16
N SER A 71 -3.68 6.82 -11.77
CA SER A 71 -3.26 7.02 -13.16
C SER A 71 -1.74 7.00 -13.34
N ASP A 72 -0.99 7.41 -12.32
CA ASP A 72 0.48 7.38 -12.28
C ASP A 72 0.95 6.50 -11.10
N LEU A 73 0.99 5.19 -11.35
CA LEU A 73 1.42 4.18 -10.39
C LEU A 73 2.88 4.38 -9.95
N HIS A 74 3.75 4.80 -10.87
CA HIS A 74 5.15 5.03 -10.55
C HIS A 74 5.31 6.15 -9.52
N GLN A 75 4.71 7.31 -9.77
CA GLN A 75 4.73 8.44 -8.84
C GLN A 75 4.11 8.07 -7.49
N PHE A 76 3.04 7.27 -7.47
CA PHE A 76 2.43 6.81 -6.23
C PHE A 76 3.37 5.93 -5.40
N PHE A 77 4.05 4.95 -6.00
CA PHE A 77 5.02 4.13 -5.28
C PHE A 77 6.23 4.93 -4.79
N GLU A 78 6.73 5.87 -5.58
CA GLU A 78 7.78 6.80 -5.14
C GLU A 78 7.33 7.63 -3.94
N PHE A 79 6.10 8.14 -3.96
CA PHE A 79 5.51 8.88 -2.85
C PHE A 79 5.49 8.04 -1.56
N LEU A 80 5.02 6.79 -1.62
CA LEU A 80 4.99 5.89 -0.46
C LEU A 80 6.41 5.67 0.08
N TYR A 81 7.34 5.32 -0.80
CA TYR A 81 8.73 5.05 -0.44
C TYR A 81 9.40 6.26 0.22
N ASN A 82 9.23 7.46 -0.35
CA ASN A 82 9.81 8.70 0.16
C ASN A 82 9.22 9.12 1.52
N HIS A 83 7.98 8.71 1.83
CA HIS A 83 7.36 8.89 3.15
C HIS A 83 7.74 7.79 4.15
N GLY A 84 8.56 6.81 3.75
CA GLY A 84 8.98 5.69 4.59
C GLY A 84 7.96 4.54 4.66
N ILE A 85 6.88 4.62 3.88
CA ILE A 85 5.80 3.63 3.86
C ILE A 85 6.21 2.41 3.05
N GLY A 86 6.06 1.23 3.64
CA GLY A 86 6.33 -0.07 3.06
C GLY A 86 7.79 -0.34 2.76
N THR A 87 8.70 0.43 3.37
CA THR A 87 10.15 0.28 3.20
C THR A 87 10.69 -1.08 3.65
N LEU A 88 9.97 -1.76 4.54
CA LEU A 88 10.26 -3.12 4.99
C LEU A 88 9.28 -4.16 4.43
N SER A 89 8.47 -3.81 3.42
CA SER A 89 7.43 -4.67 2.85
C SER A 89 7.80 -5.14 1.45
N SER A 90 8.17 -6.42 1.29
CA SER A 90 8.46 -7.02 -0.01
C SER A 90 7.30 -6.86 -1.03
N PRO A 91 6.02 -7.03 -0.65
CA PRO A 91 4.90 -6.76 -1.54
C PRO A 91 4.92 -5.39 -2.22
N LEU A 92 5.38 -4.34 -1.52
CA LEU A 92 5.48 -2.99 -2.11
C LEU A 92 6.47 -2.97 -3.27
N TYR A 93 7.69 -3.47 -3.05
CA TYR A 93 8.75 -3.49 -4.06
C TYR A 93 8.37 -4.36 -5.26
N ILE A 94 7.70 -5.48 -5.03
CA ILE A 94 7.29 -6.41 -6.09
C ILE A 94 6.19 -5.80 -6.95
N ALA A 95 5.18 -5.18 -6.34
CA ALA A 95 4.12 -4.49 -7.09
C ALA A 95 4.68 -3.34 -7.93
N TRP A 96 5.60 -2.56 -7.35
CA TRP A 96 6.25 -1.45 -8.05
C TRP A 96 7.13 -1.93 -9.21
N ALA A 97 7.97 -2.95 -8.98
CA ALA A 97 8.81 -3.54 -10.01
C ALA A 97 7.98 -4.17 -11.13
N GLY A 98 6.90 -4.89 -10.80
CA GLY A 98 6.00 -5.49 -11.80
C GLY A 98 5.28 -4.44 -12.65
N HIS A 99 4.92 -3.29 -12.07
CA HIS A 99 4.39 -2.17 -12.85
C HIS A 99 5.43 -1.63 -13.85
N LEU A 100 6.67 -1.41 -13.41
CA LEU A 100 7.76 -0.94 -14.27
C LEU A 100 8.10 -1.95 -15.37
N GLU A 101 8.12 -3.24 -15.04
CA GLU A 101 8.30 -4.33 -16.00
C GLU A 101 7.24 -4.29 -17.11
N ALA A 102 5.96 -4.13 -16.74
CA ALA A 102 4.87 -4.04 -17.71
C ALA A 102 4.96 -2.83 -18.64
N GLN A 103 5.70 -1.77 -18.24
CA GLN A 103 6.02 -0.61 -19.09
C GLN A 103 7.31 -0.79 -19.92
N GLY A 104 8.05 -1.90 -19.74
CA GLY A 104 9.34 -2.16 -20.38
C GLY A 104 10.54 -1.54 -19.65
N GLU A 105 10.34 -0.96 -18.48
CA GLU A 105 11.35 -0.26 -17.67
C GLU A 105 12.17 -1.24 -16.80
N LEU A 106 12.78 -2.25 -17.44
CA LEU A 106 13.43 -3.38 -16.76
C LEU A 106 14.57 -2.98 -15.81
N GLN A 107 15.35 -1.96 -16.20
CA GLN A 107 16.46 -1.47 -15.37
C GLN A 107 15.94 -0.80 -14.09
N HIS A 108 14.87 -0.01 -14.19
CA HIS A 108 14.23 0.63 -13.05
C HIS A 108 13.56 -0.41 -12.14
N ALA A 109 12.87 -1.40 -12.72
CA ALA A 109 12.27 -2.50 -11.97
C ALA A 109 13.31 -3.29 -11.16
N SER A 110 14.45 -3.62 -11.78
CA SER A 110 15.58 -4.27 -11.10
C SER A 110 16.12 -3.42 -9.95
N ALA A 111 16.27 -2.10 -10.15
CA ALA A 111 16.73 -1.19 -9.11
C ALA A 111 15.76 -1.10 -7.92
N VAL A 112 14.44 -1.16 -8.18
CA VAL A 112 13.40 -1.20 -7.14
C VAL A 112 13.51 -2.49 -6.31
N LEU A 113 13.68 -3.65 -6.95
CA LEU A 113 13.85 -4.92 -6.23
C LEU A 113 15.13 -4.94 -5.39
N GLN A 114 16.26 -4.46 -5.94
CA GLN A 114 17.51 -4.31 -5.21
C GLN A 114 17.36 -3.41 -3.98
N ARG A 115 16.63 -2.30 -4.12
CA ARG A 115 16.34 -1.38 -3.02
C ARG A 115 15.57 -2.06 -1.90
N GLY A 116 14.58 -2.88 -2.21
CA GLY A 116 13.87 -3.67 -1.19
C GLY A 116 14.78 -4.69 -0.49
N ILE A 117 15.70 -5.32 -1.22
CA ILE A 117 16.69 -6.26 -0.64
C ILE A 117 17.62 -5.51 0.32
N GLN A 118 18.11 -4.34 -0.07
CA GLN A 118 18.98 -3.49 0.77
C GLN A 118 18.27 -3.03 2.04
N ASN A 119 16.98 -2.69 1.93
CA ASN A 119 16.15 -2.32 3.08
C ASN A 119 15.72 -3.52 3.94
N GLN A 120 16.11 -4.74 3.56
CA GLN A 120 15.75 -5.96 4.25
C GLN A 120 14.23 -6.18 4.36
N ALA A 121 13.52 -5.85 3.28
CA ALA A 121 12.08 -5.99 3.21
C ALA A 121 11.65 -7.46 3.35
N GLU A 122 10.56 -7.68 4.08
CA GLU A 122 10.03 -9.01 4.38
C GLU A 122 8.75 -9.32 3.58
N PRO A 123 8.53 -10.58 3.17
CA PRO A 123 9.45 -11.72 3.31
C PRO A 123 10.66 -11.62 2.36
N ARG A 124 11.88 -11.77 2.88
CA ARG A 124 13.12 -11.63 2.09
C ARG A 124 13.24 -12.63 0.96
N ASP A 125 12.95 -13.90 1.25
CA ASP A 125 13.09 -15.00 0.29
C ASP A 125 12.22 -14.75 -0.95
N PHE A 126 11.03 -14.20 -0.74
CA PHE A 126 10.11 -13.88 -1.81
C PHE A 126 10.68 -12.78 -2.71
N LEU A 127 11.23 -11.71 -2.13
CA LEU A 127 11.85 -10.63 -2.90
C LEU A 127 13.10 -11.08 -3.66
N GLN A 128 13.95 -11.89 -3.02
CA GLN A 128 15.13 -12.47 -3.66
C GLN A 128 14.77 -13.45 -4.78
N GLN A 129 13.67 -14.19 -4.64
CA GLN A 129 13.16 -15.05 -5.71
C GLN A 129 12.71 -14.20 -6.90
N GLN A 130 11.89 -13.16 -6.68
CA GLN A 130 11.45 -12.28 -7.75
C GLN A 130 12.64 -11.62 -8.46
N TYR A 131 13.63 -11.13 -7.71
CA TYR A 131 14.83 -10.53 -8.29
C TYR A 131 15.68 -11.48 -9.14
N ARG A 132 15.66 -12.79 -8.85
CA ARG A 132 16.38 -13.80 -9.67
C ARG A 132 15.64 -14.20 -10.94
N LEU A 133 14.31 -14.02 -10.96
CA LEU A 133 13.46 -14.34 -12.11
C LEU A 133 13.37 -13.16 -13.10
N PHE A 134 13.68 -11.96 -12.62
CA PHE A 134 13.84 -10.74 -13.39
C PHE A 134 15.13 -10.76 -14.22
#